data_AF-A0A7C7ZV80-F1
#
_entry.id   AF-A0A7C7ZV80-F1
#
_cell.length_a   1.000
_cell.length_b   1.000
_cell.length_c   1.000
_cell.angle_alpha   90.00
_cell.angle_beta   90.00
_cell.angle_gamma   90.00
#
_symmetry.space_group_name_H-M   'P 1'
#
loop_
_entity.id
_entity.type
_entity.pdbx_description
1 polymer ?
#
loop_
_entity_poly.entity_id
_entity_poly.type
_entity_poly.pdbx_seq_one_letter_code
_entity_poly.pdbx_strand_id
1 'polypeptide(L)' 'MKSDAIKKGIDRAPHRSLFKAMGYTDEEIQRPMIGIASSRNEIIPGHIHLDRIVEAVRAGIYMAGGTPMVFGTIGV' A
#
# COMPACT_ATOMS: atom_id res chain seq x y z
N MET A 1 14.45 -1.25 8.39
CA MET A 1 13.00 -0.94 8.33
C MET A 1 12.22 -2.23 8.05
N LYS A 2 10.99 -2.43 8.53
CA LYS A 2 10.24 -3.70 8.33
C LYS A 2 10.12 -4.09 6.84
N SER A 3 9.82 -3.13 5.98
CA SER A 3 9.68 -3.37 4.54
C SER A 3 10.97 -3.80 3.85
N ASP A 4 12.14 -3.61 4.44
CA ASP A 4 13.41 -4.07 3.84
C ASP A 4 13.48 -5.59 3.74
N ALA A 5 12.84 -6.31 4.66
CA ALA A 5 12.86 -7.77 4.73
C ALA A 5 12.33 -8.45 3.46
N ILE A 6 11.45 -7.78 2.72
CA ILE A 6 10.82 -8.31 1.49
C ILE A 6 11.42 -7.69 0.22
N LYS A 7 12.35 -6.74 0.33
CA LYS A 7 12.86 -5.95 -0.81
C LYS A 7 14.36 -6.05 -1.02
N LYS A 8 15.14 -6.14 0.05
CA LYS A 8 16.61 -6.12 0.01
C LYS A 8 17.19 -7.54 -0.01
N GLY A 9 18.33 -7.69 -0.67
CA GLY A 9 18.99 -8.98 -0.85
C GLY A 9 18.65 -9.64 -2.18
N ILE A 10 19.55 -10.53 -2.61
CA ILE A 10 19.43 -11.25 -3.88
C ILE A 10 18.22 -12.18 -3.87
N ASP A 11 17.96 -12.85 -2.75
CA ASP A 11 16.83 -13.78 -2.55
C ASP A 11 15.45 -13.09 -2.65
N ARG A 12 15.42 -11.75 -2.59
CA ARG A 12 14.20 -10.96 -2.74
C ARG A 12 13.93 -10.52 -4.18
N ALA A 13 14.73 -10.97 -5.16
CA ALA A 13 14.48 -10.71 -6.58
C ALA A 13 13.07 -11.12 -7.04
N PRO A 14 12.50 -12.29 -6.65
CA PRO A 14 11.13 -12.65 -7.02
C PRO A 14 10.06 -11.74 -6.41
N HIS A 15 10.31 -11.19 -5.22
CA HIS A 15 9.36 -10.26 -4.60
C HIS A 15 9.35 -8.93 -5.37
N ARG A 16 10.54 -8.45 -5.76
CA ARG A 16 10.67 -7.24 -6.59
C ARG A 16 10.05 -7.39 -7.98
N SER A 17 10.07 -8.58 -8.58
CA SER A 17 9.39 -8.79 -9.87
C SER A 17 7.87 -8.66 -9.75
N LEU A 18 7.27 -9.17 -8.66
CA LEU A 18 5.83 -8.98 -8.39
C LEU A 18 5.49 -7.51 -8.13
N PHE A 19 6.34 -6.78 -7.39
CA PHE A 19 6.17 -5.34 -7.20
C PHE A 19 6.20 -4.57 -8.53
N LYS A 20 7.14 -4.91 -9.43
CA LYS A 20 7.20 -4.32 -10.77
C LYS A 20 5.99 -4.70 -11.63
N ALA A 21 5.49 -5.92 -11.52
CA ALA A 21 4.28 -6.36 -12.23
C ALA A 21 3.02 -5.59 -11.77
N MET A 22 3.00 -5.11 -10.52
CA MET A 22 1.95 -4.20 -10.02
C MET A 22 2.13 -2.74 -10.47
N GLY A 23 3.21 -2.42 -11.20
CA GLY A 23 3.50 -1.09 -11.71
C GLY A 23 4.45 -0.24 -10.86
N TYR A 24 5.01 -0.78 -9.77
CA TYR A 24 5.97 -0.03 -8.96
C TYR A 24 7.31 0.13 -9.68
N THR A 25 7.84 1.35 -9.62
CA THR A 25 9.19 1.70 -10.06
C THR A 25 10.25 1.21 -9.06
N ASP A 26 11.51 1.15 -9.49
CA ASP A 26 12.62 0.82 -8.59
C ASP A 26 12.75 1.84 -7.44
N GLU A 27 12.44 3.11 -7.70
CA GLU A 27 12.44 4.16 -6.68
C GLU A 27 11.34 3.91 -5.63
N GLU A 28 10.10 3.63 -6.06
CA GLU A 28 8.99 3.32 -5.14
C GLU A 28 9.25 2.04 -4.34
N ILE A 29 9.88 1.04 -4.95
CA ILE A 29 10.30 -0.15 -4.22
C ILE A 29 11.32 0.24 -3.14
N GLN A 30 12.25 1.17 -3.37
CA GLN A 30 13.22 1.54 -2.33
C GLN A 30 12.61 2.32 -1.16
N ARG A 31 11.54 3.08 -1.39
CA ARG A 31 10.83 3.87 -0.36
C ARG A 31 10.20 3.04 0.76
N PRO A 32 9.92 3.62 1.95
CA PRO A 32 9.14 2.97 2.99
C PRO A 32 7.77 2.53 2.46
N MET A 33 7.40 1.25 2.67
CA MET A 33 6.08 0.76 2.30
C MET A 33 5.09 1.00 3.44
N ILE A 34 3.96 1.63 3.15
CA ILE A 34 2.94 2.03 4.12
C ILE A 34 1.64 1.28 3.81
N GLY A 35 1.24 0.39 4.71
CA GLY A 35 -0.04 -0.32 4.62
C GLY A 35 -1.21 0.59 5.01
N ILE A 36 -2.25 0.62 4.18
CA ILE A 36 -3.50 1.34 4.43
C ILE A 36 -4.61 0.29 4.60
N ALA A 37 -5.03 0.06 5.84
CA ALA A 37 -6.14 -0.83 6.15
C ALA A 37 -7.46 -0.09 5.93
N SER A 38 -8.36 -0.63 5.11
CA SER A 38 -9.68 -0.04 4.85
C SER A 38 -10.80 -1.03 5.15
N SER A 39 -11.78 -0.59 5.93
CA SER A 39 -13.02 -1.33 6.20
C SER A 39 -14.18 -0.91 5.28
N ARG A 40 -13.88 -0.29 4.13
CA ARG A 40 -14.88 0.14 3.14
C ARG A 40 -15.85 -0.99 2.83
N ASN A 41 -17.13 -0.77 3.11
CA ASN A 41 -18.21 -1.68 2.77
C ASN A 41 -19.54 -0.91 2.67
N GLU A 42 -20.57 -1.58 2.15
CA GLU A 42 -21.91 -1.03 1.95
C GLU A 42 -22.91 -1.43 3.07
N ILE A 43 -22.45 -2.22 4.04
CA ILE A 43 -23.28 -2.69 5.17
C ILE A 43 -23.40 -1.58 6.23
N ILE A 44 -22.35 -0.76 6.39
CA ILE A 44 -22.29 0.32 7.36
C ILE A 44 -22.34 1.67 6.63
N PRO A 45 -23.35 2.53 6.85
CA PRO A 45 -23.43 3.85 6.22
C PRO A 45 -22.18 4.72 6.43
N GLY A 46 -21.50 4.59 7.57
CA GLY A 46 -20.25 5.29 7.86
C GLY A 46 -19.03 4.81 7.05
N HIS A 47 -19.09 3.65 6.38
CA HIS A 47 -17.94 3.06 5.67
C HIS A 47 -17.98 3.23 4.15
N ILE A 48 -19.13 3.65 3.60
CA ILE A 48 -19.37 3.67 2.14
C ILE A 48 -18.42 4.58 1.36
N HIS A 49 -17.83 5.59 2.02
CA HIS A 49 -16.95 6.58 1.40
C HIS A 49 -15.47 6.45 1.83
N LEU A 50 -15.10 5.36 2.49
CA LEU A 50 -13.72 5.15 2.92
C LEU A 50 -12.74 4.98 1.75
N ASP A 51 -13.21 4.63 0.56
CA ASP A 51 -12.40 4.69 -0.67
C ASP A 51 -11.86 6.09 -0.96
N ARG A 52 -12.69 7.14 -0.83
CA ARG A 52 -12.26 8.52 -1.07
C ARG A 52 -11.19 8.96 -0.07
N ILE A 53 -11.33 8.53 1.18
CA ILE A 53 -10.34 8.80 2.23
C ILE A 53 -9.04 8.04 1.96
N VAL A 54 -9.13 6.77 1.56
CA VAL A 54 -7.97 5.97 1.16
C VAL A 54 -7.19 6.63 0.04
N GLU A 55 -7.86 7.12 -1.01
CA GLU A 55 -7.17 7.80 -2.12
C GLU A 55 -6.46 9.09 -1.67
N ALA A 56 -7.06 9.88 -0.77
CA ALA A 56 -6.40 11.04 -0.18
C ALA A 56 -5.15 10.64 0.65
N VAL A 57 -5.25 9.56 1.42
CA VAL A 57 -4.12 9.01 2.21
C VAL A 57 -3.01 8.49 1.29
N ARG A 58 -3.35 7.80 0.19
CA ARG A 58 -2.37 7.36 -0.82
C ARG A 58 -1.59 8.53 -1.40
N ALA A 59 -2.28 9.59 -1.79
CA ALA A 59 -1.65 10.80 -2.32
C ALA A 59 -0.68 11.42 -1.29
N GLY A 60 -1.11 11.55 -0.02
CA GLY A 60 -0.26 12.06 1.05
C GLY A 60 0.99 11.20 1.29
N ILE A 61 0.87 9.87 1.27
CA ILE A 61 2.01 8.96 1.43
C ILE A 61 3.01 9.13 0.28
N TYR A 62 2.52 9.22 -0.97
CA TYR A 62 3.39 9.46 -2.11
C TYR A 62 4.12 10.80 -2.01
N MET A 63 3.42 11.88 -1.64
CA MET A 63 4.00 13.21 -1.44
C MET A 63 5.08 13.22 -0.34
N ALA A 64 4.93 12.38 0.69
CA ALA A 64 5.88 12.22 1.78
C ALA A 64 7.04 11.26 1.45
N GLY A 65 7.12 10.73 0.22
CA GLY A 65 8.19 9.81 -0.20
C GLY A 65 8.01 8.37 0.30
N GLY A 66 6.79 7.96 0.62
CA GLY A 66 6.43 6.56 0.87
C GLY A 66 5.77 5.89 -0.34
N THR A 67 5.57 4.57 -0.23
CA THR A 67 4.85 3.75 -1.22
C THR A 67 3.62 3.13 -0.55
N PRO A 68 2.39 3.56 -0.90
CA PRO A 68 1.17 3.08 -0.25
C PRO A 68 0.74 1.71 -0.79
N MET A 69 0.24 0.87 0.12
CA MET A 69 -0.34 -0.44 -0.18
C MET A 69 -1.69 -0.59 0.53
N VAL A 70 -2.79 -0.59 -0.22
CA VAL A 70 -4.13 -0.69 0.35
C VAL A 70 -4.51 -2.16 0.54
N PHE A 71 -5.11 -2.50 1.67
CA PHE A 71 -5.74 -3.80 1.89
C PHE A 71 -7.05 -3.68 2.68
N GLY A 72 -7.95 -4.63 2.46
CA GLY A 72 -9.27 -4.65 3.07
C GLY A 72 -9.29 -5.32 4.46
N THR A 73 -10.20 -4.88 5.32
CA THR A 73 -10.64 -5.57 6.54
C THR A 73 -12.16 -5.58 6.64
N ILE A 74 -12.72 -6.43 7.50
CA ILE A 74 -14.15 -6.47 7.78
C ILE A 74 -14.58 -5.31 8.70
N GLY A 75 -15.88 -5.04 8.73
CA GLY A 75 -16.56 -4.19 9.72
C GLY A 75 -18.05 -4.49 9.72
N VAL A 76 -18.67 -4.50 10.90
CA VAL A 76 -20.12 -4.65 11.12
C VAL A 76 -20.69 -3.50 11.95
#